data_AF-A0A7W0ZZK6-F1
#
_entry.id   AF-A0A7W0ZZK6-F1
#
_cell.length_a   1.000
_cell.length_b   1.000
_cell.length_c   1.000
_cell.angle_alpha   90.00
_cell.angle_beta   90.00
_cell.angle_gamma   90.00
#
_symmetry.space_group_name_H-M   'P 1'
#
loop_
_entity.id
_entity.type
_entity.pdbx_description
1 polymer ?
#
loop_
_entity_poly.entity_id
_entity_poly.type
_entity_poly.pdbx_seq_one_letter_code
_entity_poly.pdbx_strand_id
1 'polypeptide(L)'
;MTNEHSSKSAMHQRFLTISSPTSPTNDERTAAGFEPELIAILMKPVPPGQAREGHAMKERQLGELFAQLSVPEARVLHKRLTCKVAGDELVVAFDRLIVERRARLVTILGDAPRRAALARCA
;
A
#
# COMPACT_ATOMS: atom_id res chain seq x y z
N MET A 1 -66.19 -21.52 8.96
CA MET A 1 -66.63 -20.17 9.39
C MET A 1 -65.66 -19.70 10.46
N THR A 2 -65.10 -18.51 10.24
CA THR A 2 -64.49 -17.57 11.21
C THR A 2 -63.44 -18.08 12.21
N ASN A 3 -62.24 -17.50 12.14
CA ASN A 3 -61.83 -16.53 13.17
C ASN A 3 -60.68 -15.62 12.69
N GLU A 4 -61.00 -14.33 12.68
CA GLU A 4 -60.08 -13.20 12.80
C GLU A 4 -59.23 -13.33 14.09
N HIS A 5 -58.04 -12.74 14.07
CA HIS A 5 -57.48 -11.83 15.09
C HIS A 5 -55.95 -11.81 14.97
N SER A 6 -55.37 -10.67 14.61
CA SER A 6 -54.48 -9.91 15.50
C SER A 6 -53.61 -8.94 14.68
N SER A 7 -54.09 -7.71 14.63
CA SER A 7 -53.27 -6.52 14.36
C SER A 7 -52.11 -6.44 15.34
N LYS A 8 -50.88 -6.31 14.84
CA LYS A 8 -49.81 -5.61 15.57
C LYS A 8 -49.17 -4.57 14.67
N SER A 9 -49.70 -3.36 14.84
CA SER A 9 -49.02 -2.10 14.62
C SER A 9 -47.67 -2.12 15.35
N ALA A 10 -46.58 -1.96 14.62
CA ALA A 10 -45.29 -1.58 15.16
C ALA A 10 -44.82 -0.34 14.40
N MET A 11 -45.35 0.81 14.84
CA MET A 11 -44.74 2.10 14.61
C MET A 11 -43.34 2.17 15.23
N HIS A 12 -42.52 3.02 14.61
CA HIS A 12 -41.27 3.59 15.08
C HIS A 12 -40.00 2.76 14.90
N GLN A 13 -39.27 3.04 13.80
CA GLN A 13 -37.88 3.44 13.96
C GLN A 13 -37.60 4.69 13.13
N ARG A 14 -37.58 5.83 13.83
CA ARG A 14 -36.86 7.03 13.41
C ARG A 14 -35.39 6.75 13.66
N PHE A 15 -34.58 6.70 12.62
CA PHE A 15 -33.14 6.97 12.73
C PHE A 15 -32.78 8.04 11.71
N LEU A 16 -32.71 9.28 12.19
CA LEU A 16 -31.92 10.34 11.58
C LEU A 16 -30.48 10.12 12.05
N THR A 17 -29.58 9.68 11.16
CA THR A 17 -28.18 10.11 11.23
C THR A 17 -27.57 10.10 9.84
N ILE A 18 -27.53 11.28 9.23
CA ILE A 18 -26.46 11.80 8.38
C ILE A 18 -25.17 10.95 8.46
N SER A 19 -24.91 10.16 7.43
CA SER A 19 -23.56 9.79 7.04
C SER A 19 -23.33 10.45 5.69
N SER A 20 -22.87 11.69 5.73
CA SER A 20 -22.27 12.33 4.57
C SER A 20 -21.26 11.35 3.97
N PRO A 21 -21.24 11.11 2.65
CA PRO A 21 -20.08 10.51 2.03
C PRO A 21 -18.97 11.55 2.16
N THR A 22 -18.14 11.43 3.20
CA THR A 22 -16.85 12.11 3.22
C THR A 22 -16.14 11.68 1.95
N SER A 23 -15.92 12.64 1.06
CA SER A 23 -15.11 12.45 -0.13
C SER A 23 -13.82 11.72 0.30
N PRO A 24 -13.38 10.68 -0.42
CA PRO A 24 -12.15 10.00 -0.09
C PRO A 24 -11.03 11.04 -0.20
N THR A 25 -10.58 11.49 0.95
CA THR A 25 -9.37 12.26 1.08
C THR A 25 -8.25 11.33 0.62
N ASN A 26 -7.30 11.82 -0.17
CA ASN A 26 -6.17 11.05 -0.69
C ASN A 26 -5.33 10.32 0.38
N ASP A 27 -5.66 10.47 1.67
CA ASP A 27 -5.09 9.77 2.83
C ASP A 27 -5.52 8.30 2.97
N GLU A 28 -6.56 7.84 2.28
CA GLU A 28 -7.00 6.43 2.32
C GLU A 28 -6.41 5.54 1.22
N ARG A 29 -5.36 5.98 0.52
CA ARG A 29 -4.53 5.03 -0.23
C ARG A 29 -3.67 4.25 0.76
N THR A 30 -4.30 3.35 1.53
CA THR A 30 -3.61 2.36 2.37
C THR A 30 -2.48 1.69 1.59
N ALA A 31 -1.46 1.15 2.28
CA ALA A 31 -0.33 0.43 1.66
C ALA A 31 -0.76 -0.62 0.60
N ALA A 32 -1.98 -1.17 0.70
CA ALA A 32 -2.60 -2.05 -0.27
C ALA A 32 -2.76 -1.45 -1.68
N GLY A 33 -2.83 -0.13 -1.82
CA GLY A 33 -3.07 0.56 -3.10
C GLY A 33 -1.87 0.54 -4.07
N PHE A 34 -0.64 0.41 -3.55
CA PHE A 34 0.62 0.42 -4.32
C PHE A 34 1.27 -0.97 -4.40
N GLU A 35 0.84 -1.87 -3.52
CA GLU A 35 1.32 -3.25 -3.46
C GLU A 35 1.25 -4.01 -4.80
N PRO A 36 0.12 -4.00 -5.55
CA PRO A 36 0.08 -4.69 -6.84
C PRO A 36 1.09 -4.12 -7.85
N GLU A 37 1.34 -2.82 -7.81
CA GLU A 37 2.32 -2.15 -8.67
C GLU A 37 3.76 -2.55 -8.27
N LEU A 38 4.06 -2.60 -6.97
CA LEU A 38 5.34 -3.08 -6.45
C LEU A 38 5.62 -4.51 -6.89
N ILE A 39 4.63 -5.39 -6.73
CA ILE A 39 4.73 -6.80 -7.12
C ILE A 39 4.92 -6.89 -8.65
N ALA A 40 4.19 -6.10 -9.44
CA ALA A 40 4.35 -6.08 -10.89
C ALA A 40 5.77 -5.68 -11.32
N ILE A 41 6.37 -4.65 -10.70
CA ILE A 41 7.77 -4.25 -10.97
C ILE A 41 8.74 -5.37 -10.58
N LEU A 42 8.56 -5.97 -9.41
CA LEU A 42 9.43 -7.04 -8.91
C LEU A 42 9.36 -8.30 -9.77
N MET A 43 8.15 -8.68 -10.23
CA MET A 43 7.91 -9.87 -11.04
C MET A 43 8.19 -9.67 -12.53
N LYS A 44 8.36 -8.44 -13.01
CA LYS A 44 8.65 -8.16 -14.42
C LYS A 44 9.84 -8.99 -14.91
N PRO A 45 9.72 -9.78 -15.98
CA PRO A 45 10.83 -10.59 -16.46
C PRO A 45 11.97 -9.68 -16.95
N VAL A 46 13.21 -10.09 -16.68
CA VAL A 46 14.40 -9.42 -17.21
C VAL A 46 14.88 -10.22 -18.42
N PRO A 47 15.04 -9.60 -19.60
CA PRO A 47 15.51 -10.31 -20.79
C PRO A 47 16.87 -10.98 -20.55
N PRO A 48 17.10 -12.19 -21.10
CA PRO A 48 18.40 -12.85 -21.02
C PRO A 48 19.48 -11.95 -21.64
N GLY A 49 20.66 -11.89 -21.02
CA GLY A 49 21.76 -11.00 -21.43
C GLY A 49 21.65 -9.56 -20.93
N GLN A 50 20.51 -9.14 -20.36
CA GLN A 50 20.28 -7.79 -19.84
C GLN A 50 20.05 -7.76 -18.33
N ALA A 51 20.56 -8.75 -17.59
CA ALA A 51 20.33 -8.88 -16.15
C ALA A 51 20.66 -7.57 -15.39
N ARG A 52 21.85 -7.00 -15.66
CA ARG A 52 22.31 -5.77 -15.00
C ARG A 52 21.35 -4.60 -15.23
N GLU A 53 20.98 -4.37 -16.49
CA GLU A 53 20.12 -3.26 -16.93
C GLU A 53 18.68 -3.46 -16.43
N GLY A 54 18.13 -4.67 -16.56
CA GLY A 54 16.79 -4.98 -16.09
C GLY A 54 16.65 -4.82 -14.58
N HIS A 55 17.64 -5.26 -13.79
CA HIS A 55 17.64 -5.02 -12.35
C HIS A 55 17.83 -3.54 -11.99
N ALA A 56 18.65 -2.80 -12.74
CA ALA A 56 18.79 -1.34 -12.55
C ALA A 56 17.49 -0.60 -12.86
N MET A 57 16.78 -0.99 -13.93
CA MET A 57 15.48 -0.43 -14.28
C MET A 57 14.45 -0.72 -13.18
N LYS A 58 14.39 -1.95 -12.67
CA LYS A 58 13.51 -2.30 -11.54
C LYS A 58 13.81 -1.45 -10.31
N GLU A 59 15.09 -1.33 -9.95
CA GLU A 59 15.50 -0.52 -8.79
C GLU A 59 15.09 0.95 -8.95
N ARG A 60 15.26 1.51 -10.15
CA ARG A 60 14.81 2.88 -10.45
C ARG A 60 13.30 3.03 -10.31
N GLN A 61 12.53 2.12 -10.91
CA GLN A 61 11.06 2.13 -10.83
C GLN A 61 10.55 2.00 -9.39
N LEU A 62 11.17 1.11 -8.59
CA LEU A 62 10.86 0.98 -7.17
C LEU A 62 11.20 2.26 -6.40
N GLY A 63 12.35 2.87 -6.69
CA GLY A 63 12.75 4.15 -6.09
C GLY A 63 11.79 5.30 -6.43
N GLU A 64 11.33 5.39 -7.68
CA GLU A 64 10.33 6.35 -8.14
C GLU A 64 8.99 6.15 -7.43
N LEU A 65 8.56 4.90 -7.25
CA LEU A 65 7.33 4.59 -6.52
C LEU A 65 7.48 4.91 -5.03
N PHE A 66 8.62 4.61 -4.42
CA PHE A 66 8.91 4.96 -3.01
C PHE A 66 9.02 6.46 -2.75
N ALA A 67 9.38 7.24 -3.76
CA ALA A 67 9.40 8.69 -3.67
C ALA A 67 7.99 9.30 -3.59
N GLN A 68 6.98 8.59 -4.12
CA GLN A 68 5.57 9.01 -4.11
C GLN A 68 4.85 8.61 -2.82
N LEU A 69 5.41 7.69 -2.02
CA LEU A 69 4.79 7.24 -0.78
C LEU A 69 4.74 8.34 0.27
N SER A 70 3.62 8.40 0.99
CA SER A 70 3.51 9.21 2.19
C SER A 70 4.43 8.65 3.30
N VAL A 71 4.79 9.49 4.27
CA VAL A 71 5.60 9.06 5.43
C VAL A 71 5.00 7.86 6.17
N PRO A 72 3.68 7.81 6.49
CA PRO A 72 3.11 6.64 7.15
C PRO A 72 3.18 5.39 6.27
N GLU A 73 2.91 5.48 4.96
CA GLU A 73 3.05 4.35 4.02
C GLU A 73 4.48 3.82 3.97
N ALA A 74 5.45 4.71 3.83
CA ALA A 74 6.87 4.35 3.77
C ALA A 74 7.32 3.64 5.06
N ARG A 75 6.84 4.07 6.24
CA ARG A 75 7.12 3.41 7.52
C ARG A 75 6.52 2.01 7.60
N VAL A 76 5.26 1.83 7.19
CA VAL A 76 4.60 0.53 7.17
C VAL A 76 5.35 -0.42 6.24
N LEU A 77 5.66 0.04 5.03
CA LEU A 77 6.39 -0.75 4.04
C LEU A 77 7.81 -1.08 4.51
N HIS A 78 8.52 -0.11 5.08
CA HIS A 78 9.85 -0.32 5.67
C HIS A 78 9.80 -1.43 6.72
N LYS A 79 8.89 -1.32 7.70
CA LYS A 79 8.72 -2.34 8.75
C LYS A 79 8.41 -3.71 8.17
N ARG A 80 7.48 -3.79 7.21
CA ARG A 80 7.06 -5.04 6.55
C ARG A 80 8.25 -5.74 5.87
N LEU A 81 9.06 -4.99 5.11
CA LEU A 81 10.24 -5.51 4.42
C LEU A 81 11.39 -5.86 5.37
N THR A 82 11.58 -5.12 6.46
CA THR A 82 12.66 -5.41 7.43
C THR A 82 12.33 -6.54 8.39
N CYS A 83 11.07 -6.66 8.82
CA CYS A 83 10.64 -7.72 9.75
C CYS A 83 10.40 -9.07 9.05
N LYS A 84 10.45 -9.10 7.71
CA LYS A 84 10.26 -10.30 6.89
C LYS A 84 9.04 -11.12 7.30
N VAL A 85 7.87 -10.50 7.21
CA VAL A 85 6.61 -11.20 7.51
C VAL A 85 6.51 -12.45 6.63
N ALA A 86 6.38 -13.62 7.26
CA ALA A 86 6.31 -14.89 6.54
C ALA A 86 4.97 -15.01 5.78
N GLY A 87 5.01 -15.61 4.59
CA GLY A 87 3.82 -15.78 3.73
C GLY A 87 3.41 -14.53 2.94
N ASP A 88 4.17 -13.45 3.09
CA ASP A 88 3.91 -12.18 2.43
C ASP A 88 4.52 -12.16 1.02
N GLU A 89 3.67 -12.10 0.00
CA GLU A 89 4.09 -12.13 -1.41
C GLU A 89 5.06 -11.01 -1.77
N LEU A 90 4.85 -9.82 -1.21
CA LEU A 90 5.72 -8.67 -1.45
C LEU A 90 7.09 -8.90 -0.84
N VAL A 91 7.16 -9.43 0.40
CA VAL A 91 8.43 -9.77 1.05
C VAL A 91 9.16 -10.85 0.27
N VAL A 92 8.46 -11.91 -0.17
CA VAL A 92 9.04 -12.99 -0.97
C VAL A 92 9.59 -12.47 -2.29
N ALA A 93 8.82 -11.61 -2.98
CA ALA A 93 9.24 -10.96 -4.22
C ALA A 93 10.47 -10.06 -4.00
N PHE A 94 10.46 -9.28 -2.91
CA PHE A 94 11.55 -8.39 -2.54
C PHE A 94 12.82 -9.16 -2.17
N ASP A 95 12.67 -10.32 -1.52
CA ASP A 95 13.79 -11.16 -1.09
C ASP A 95 14.55 -11.83 -2.24
N ARG A 96 13.97 -11.87 -3.44
CA ARG A 96 14.64 -12.30 -4.68
C ARG A 96 15.65 -11.28 -5.21
N LEU A 97 15.61 -10.04 -4.72
CA LEU A 97 16.64 -9.05 -5.03
C LEU A 97 17.93 -9.37 -4.26
N ILE A 98 19.08 -9.05 -4.87
CA ILE A 98 20.37 -9.13 -4.18
C ILE A 98 20.41 -8.21 -2.96
N VAL A 99 21.21 -8.59 -1.95
CA VAL A 99 21.27 -7.94 -0.64
C VAL A 99 21.52 -6.43 -0.76
N GLU A 100 22.47 -6.03 -1.60
CA GLU A 100 22.87 -4.63 -1.77
C GLU A 100 21.72 -3.77 -2.32
N ARG A 101 20.92 -4.32 -3.24
CA ARG A 101 19.75 -3.61 -3.80
C ARG A 101 18.66 -3.44 -2.76
N ARG A 102 18.38 -4.48 -1.98
CA ARG A 102 17.43 -4.39 -0.86
C ARG A 102 17.86 -3.32 0.13
N ALA A 103 19.13 -3.29 0.51
CA ALA A 103 19.65 -2.30 1.45
C ALA A 103 19.46 -0.86 0.96
N ARG A 104 19.74 -0.57 -0.33
CA ARG A 104 19.51 0.75 -0.93
C ARG A 104 18.02 1.14 -0.93
N LEU A 105 17.16 0.21 -1.33
CA LEU A 105 15.70 0.41 -1.35
C LEU A 105 15.12 0.65 0.05
N VAL A 106 15.57 -0.10 1.05
CA VAL A 106 15.18 0.09 2.46
C VAL A 106 15.67 1.45 2.98
N THR A 107 16.88 1.87 2.61
CA THR A 107 17.41 3.19 2.97
C THR A 107 16.52 4.31 2.43
N ILE A 108 16.06 4.20 1.18
CA ILE A 108 15.11 5.16 0.58
C ILE A 108 13.81 5.20 1.40
N LEU A 109 13.27 4.07 1.83
CA LEU A 109 12.06 4.06 2.66
C LEU A 109 12.29 4.72 4.03
N GLY A 110 13.44 4.48 4.66
CA GLY A 110 13.83 5.10 5.92
C GLY A 110 13.98 6.62 5.84
N ASP A 111 14.41 7.13 4.69
CA ASP A 111 14.60 8.57 4.42
C ASP A 111 13.30 9.35 4.15
N ALA A 112 12.14 8.69 4.12
CA ALA A 112 10.85 9.33 3.83
C ALA A 112 10.53 10.55 4.71
N PRO A 113 10.74 10.53 6.05
CA PRO A 113 10.47 11.70 6.89
C PRO A 113 11.33 12.91 6.51
N ARG A 114 12.61 12.67 6.20
CA ARG A 114 13.55 13.72 5.79
C ARG A 114 13.13 14.33 4.46
N ARG A 115 12.75 13.50 3.47
CA ARG A 115 12.23 13.98 2.18
C ARG A 115 10.95 14.80 2.33
N ALA A 116 10.01 14.33 3.15
CA ALA A 116 8.77 15.04 3.42
C ALA A 116 8.98 16.36 4.18
N ALA A 117 10.01 16.45 5.02
CA ALA A 117 10.40 17.72 5.63
C ALA A 117 10.95 18.70 4.59
N LEU A 118 11.86 18.25 3.72
CA LEU A 118 12.43 19.09 2.65
C LEU A 118 11.35 19.58 1.67
N ALA A 119 10.40 18.73 1.30
CA ALA A 119 9.30 19.09 0.42
C ALA A 119 8.32 20.13 1.02
N ARG A 120 8.28 20.27 2.34
CA ARG A 120 7.47 21.30 3.02
C ARG A 120 8.20 22.63 3.19
N CYS A 121 9.53 22.64 3.02
CA CYS A 121 10.36 23.84 3.15
C CYS A 121 10.75 24.46 1.79
N ALA A 122 10.43 23.77 0.69
CA ALA A 122 10.62 24.24 -0.69
C ALA A 122 9.36 24.98 -1.17
#